data_AF-A0A4U5NST4-F1
#
_entry.id   AF-A0A4U5NST4-F1
#
_cell.length_a   1.000
_cell.length_b   1.000
_cell.length_c   1.000
_cell.angle_alpha   90.00
_cell.angle_beta   90.00
_cell.angle_gamma   90.00
#
_symmetry.space_group_name_H-M   'P 1'
#
loop_
_entity.id
_entity.type
_entity.pdbx_description
1 polymer ?
#
loop_
_entity_poly.entity_id
_entity_poly.type
_entity_poly.pdbx_seq_one_letter_code
_entity_poly.pdbx_strand_id
1 'polypeptide(L)'
;MGRGCKRPCQDVYRSCERWYEERRCVWTRPISPFFEDNCAFSCGRCQSNGRKLNLALPPVLEFLAWFIGRWETETTTGDRFPVSMSGPYKETLEVQISDVPSFDRPPLNISVVATTKDPQNPDSHREFGFMTVKPFLEDTGFAEFDKPDKGDDLVAIEMTSNTGLITIEEGILKGTEINFEVRYKKSFFGSTHPTVPKSATRNFRILNENLLEERVVVENVFGQRRKWLKRYRKTFDYLQDF
;
A
#
# COMPACT_ATOMS: atom_id res chain seq x y z
N MET A 1 -5.30 11.98 -19.61
CA MET A 1 -4.79 11.78 -18.24
C MET A 1 -5.95 11.35 -17.32
N GLY A 2 -5.71 10.61 -16.23
CA GLY A 2 -6.75 10.23 -15.24
C GLY A 2 -7.33 11.43 -14.47
N ARG A 3 -8.36 11.23 -13.61
CA ARG A 3 -9.03 12.33 -12.88
C ARG A 3 -8.06 13.20 -12.06
N GLY A 4 -7.01 12.62 -11.48
CA GLY A 4 -5.96 13.38 -10.76
C GLY A 4 -4.73 13.76 -11.59
N CYS A 5 -4.70 13.49 -12.90
CA CYS A 5 -3.52 13.62 -13.77
C CYS A 5 -2.24 12.89 -13.31
N LYS A 6 -2.34 12.01 -12.30
CA LYS A 6 -1.20 11.28 -11.73
C LYS A 6 -0.83 10.00 -12.50
N ARG A 7 -1.65 9.60 -13.46
CA ARG A 7 -1.43 8.43 -14.30
C ARG A 7 -1.68 8.73 -15.78
N PRO A 8 -0.99 8.03 -16.70
CA PRO A 8 -1.29 8.09 -18.13
C PRO A 8 -2.74 7.69 -18.41
N CYS A 9 -3.28 8.16 -19.53
CA CYS A 9 -4.59 7.69 -19.98
C CYS A 9 -4.45 6.29 -20.56
N GLN A 10 -4.96 5.31 -19.84
CA GLN A 10 -4.91 3.91 -20.21
C GLN A 10 -6.05 3.16 -19.52
N ASP A 11 -6.46 2.07 -20.14
CA ASP A 11 -7.40 1.14 -19.56
C ASP A 11 -6.71 0.28 -18.50
N VAL A 12 -7.40 0.08 -17.38
CA VAL A 12 -6.92 -0.71 -16.24
C VAL A 12 -7.08 -2.20 -16.51
N TYR A 13 -8.20 -2.58 -17.11
CA TYR A 13 -8.56 -3.97 -17.38
C TYR A 13 -8.35 -4.31 -18.85
N ARG A 14 -7.84 -5.51 -19.11
CA ARG A 14 -7.73 -6.03 -20.48
C ARG A 14 -9.10 -6.26 -21.14
N SER A 15 -10.16 -6.37 -20.34
CA SER A 15 -11.55 -6.54 -20.81
C SER A 15 -12.25 -5.25 -21.25
N CYS A 16 -11.59 -4.10 -21.17
CA CYS A 16 -12.21 -2.80 -21.44
C CYS A 16 -12.78 -2.66 -22.85
N GLU A 17 -12.11 -3.21 -23.87
CA GLU A 17 -12.59 -3.21 -25.26
C GLU A 17 -13.94 -3.96 -25.38
N ARG A 18 -14.00 -5.17 -24.84
CA ARG A 18 -15.24 -5.96 -24.79
C ARG A 18 -16.35 -5.24 -24.02
N TRP A 19 -16.04 -4.62 -22.88
CA TRP A 19 -17.05 -3.89 -22.10
C TRP A 19 -17.56 -2.65 -22.82
N TYR A 20 -16.73 -2.02 -23.65
CA TYR A 20 -17.14 -0.94 -24.53
C TYR A 20 -18.12 -1.43 -25.61
N GLU A 21 -17.83 -2.55 -26.27
CA GLU A 21 -18.73 -3.18 -27.27
C GLU A 21 -20.10 -3.55 -26.65
N GLU A 22 -20.10 -4.07 -25.43
CA GLU A 22 -21.29 -4.36 -24.64
C GLU A 22 -22.00 -3.09 -24.10
N ARG A 23 -21.55 -1.90 -24.53
CA ARG A 23 -22.06 -0.57 -24.15
C ARG A 23 -22.04 -0.30 -22.64
N ARG A 24 -21.21 -1.00 -21.86
CA ARG A 24 -21.19 -0.88 -20.39
C ARG A 24 -20.83 0.54 -19.95
N CYS A 25 -19.92 1.22 -20.67
CA CYS A 25 -19.61 2.63 -20.42
C CYS A 25 -20.86 3.53 -20.37
N VAL A 26 -21.93 3.19 -21.10
CA VAL A 26 -23.13 4.04 -21.24
C VAL A 26 -24.25 3.57 -20.30
N TRP A 27 -24.66 2.31 -20.40
CA TRP A 27 -25.87 1.86 -19.70
C TRP A 27 -25.63 1.61 -18.21
N THR A 28 -24.41 1.27 -17.78
CA THR A 28 -24.12 1.08 -16.35
C THR A 28 -23.88 2.39 -15.63
N ARG A 29 -23.67 3.50 -16.36
CA ARG A 29 -23.32 4.80 -15.77
C ARG A 29 -24.27 5.27 -14.65
N PRO A 30 -25.60 5.09 -14.74
CA PRO A 30 -26.50 5.45 -13.64
C PRO A 30 -26.38 4.55 -12.40
N ILE A 31 -25.76 3.39 -12.55
CA ILE A 31 -25.65 2.34 -11.52
C ILE A 31 -24.26 2.37 -10.88
N SER A 32 -23.21 2.50 -11.69
CA SER A 32 -21.83 2.51 -11.24
C SER A 32 -20.92 3.21 -12.26
N PRO A 33 -20.03 4.11 -11.81
CA PRO A 33 -19.01 4.73 -12.66
C PRO A 33 -17.81 3.82 -12.94
N PHE A 34 -17.80 2.58 -12.40
CA PHE A 34 -16.67 1.65 -12.47
C PHE A 34 -16.06 1.54 -13.88
N PHE A 35 -16.87 1.31 -14.90
CA PHE A 35 -16.38 1.10 -16.27
C PHE A 35 -15.81 2.40 -16.86
N GLU A 36 -16.43 3.54 -16.61
CA GLU A 36 -15.95 4.82 -17.13
C GLU A 36 -14.61 5.23 -16.52
N ASP A 37 -14.41 4.95 -15.22
CA ASP A 37 -13.20 5.33 -14.50
C ASP A 37 -12.03 4.36 -14.79
N ASN A 38 -12.31 3.06 -14.85
CA ASN A 38 -11.29 2.02 -15.08
C ASN A 38 -10.99 1.78 -16.56
N CYS A 39 -11.93 2.04 -17.46
CA CYS A 39 -11.75 1.93 -18.91
C CYS A 39 -11.77 3.30 -19.59
N ALA A 40 -11.11 4.27 -18.95
CA ALA A 40 -11.19 5.67 -19.36
C ALA A 40 -10.70 5.93 -20.79
N PHE A 41 -9.80 5.09 -21.33
CA PHE A 41 -9.35 5.22 -22.71
C PHE A 41 -10.39 4.65 -23.67
N SER A 42 -10.83 3.40 -23.48
CA SER A 42 -11.88 2.77 -24.31
C SER A 42 -13.21 3.53 -24.27
N CYS A 43 -13.63 4.00 -23.09
CA CYS A 43 -14.85 4.78 -22.91
C CYS A 43 -14.73 6.25 -23.37
N GLY A 44 -13.59 6.68 -23.92
CA GLY A 44 -13.38 8.05 -24.42
C GLY A 44 -13.38 9.13 -23.32
N ARG A 45 -13.12 8.75 -22.07
CA ARG A 45 -13.07 9.68 -20.92
C ARG A 45 -11.74 10.42 -20.81
N CYS A 46 -10.69 9.93 -21.45
CA CYS A 46 -9.42 10.62 -21.53
C CYS A 46 -8.72 10.41 -22.88
N GLN A 47 -7.74 11.26 -23.18
CA GLN A 47 -6.85 11.11 -24.33
C GLN A 47 -5.47 10.64 -23.88
N SER A 48 -4.88 9.71 -24.65
CA SER A 48 -3.52 9.23 -24.45
C SER A 48 -2.50 10.19 -25.07
N ASN A 49 -1.40 10.40 -24.36
CA ASN A 49 -0.23 11.16 -24.82
C ASN A 49 0.90 10.23 -25.29
N GLY A 50 0.62 8.96 -25.55
CA GLY A 50 1.59 7.93 -25.95
C GLY A 50 2.33 7.26 -24.79
N ARG A 51 2.26 7.79 -23.56
CA ARG A 51 2.81 7.14 -22.37
C ARG A 51 1.84 6.07 -21.85
N LYS A 52 2.38 4.92 -21.44
CA LYS A 52 1.62 3.80 -20.86
C LYS A 52 2.42 3.19 -19.72
N LEU A 53 1.76 2.75 -18.66
CA LEU A 53 2.39 1.93 -17.61
C LEU A 53 2.26 0.45 -17.98
N ASN A 54 3.24 -0.36 -17.59
CA ASN A 54 3.15 -1.82 -17.73
C ASN A 54 1.96 -2.37 -16.95
N LEU A 55 1.79 -1.90 -15.71
CA LEU A 55 0.60 -2.15 -14.90
C LEU A 55 -0.12 -0.83 -14.68
N ALA A 56 -1.36 -0.76 -15.15
CA ALA A 56 -2.15 0.45 -15.06
C ALA A 56 -2.63 0.67 -13.61
N LEU A 57 -2.34 1.85 -13.05
CA LEU A 57 -2.82 2.23 -11.73
C LEU A 57 -4.35 2.42 -11.75
N PRO A 58 -5.12 1.64 -10.96
CA PRO A 58 -6.54 1.87 -10.80
C PRO A 58 -6.85 3.25 -10.19
N PRO A 59 -7.91 3.96 -10.63
CA PRO A 59 -8.27 5.30 -10.14
C PRO A 59 -8.36 5.39 -8.61
N VAL A 60 -8.95 4.37 -7.97
CA VAL A 60 -9.14 4.32 -6.51
C VAL A 60 -7.81 4.28 -5.75
N LEU A 61 -6.71 3.86 -6.40
CA LEU A 61 -5.36 3.81 -5.83
C LEU A 61 -4.52 5.08 -6.13
N GLU A 62 -5.05 6.08 -6.84
CA GLU A 62 -4.33 7.34 -7.12
C GLU A 62 -3.94 8.09 -5.84
N PHE A 63 -4.68 7.90 -4.75
CA PHE A 63 -4.37 8.48 -3.42
C PHE A 63 -3.11 7.88 -2.79
N LEU A 64 -2.73 6.67 -3.18
CA LEU A 64 -1.53 5.97 -2.72
C LEU A 64 -0.36 6.05 -3.72
N ALA A 65 -0.50 6.80 -4.81
CA ALA A 65 0.53 6.91 -5.85
C ALA A 65 1.89 7.36 -5.31
N TRP A 66 1.92 8.17 -4.25
CA TRP A 66 3.16 8.64 -3.61
C TRP A 66 3.91 7.53 -2.85
N PHE A 67 3.21 6.47 -2.45
CA PHE A 67 3.77 5.35 -1.67
C PHE A 67 4.27 4.21 -2.56
N ILE A 68 3.73 4.11 -3.79
CA ILE A 68 4.13 3.12 -4.80
C ILE A 68 5.60 3.37 -5.21
N GLY A 69 6.41 2.31 -5.19
CA GLY A 69 7.82 2.37 -5.49
C GLY A 69 8.64 1.30 -4.76
N ARG A 70 9.93 1.24 -5.10
CA ARG A 70 10.95 0.54 -4.32
C ARG A 70 11.68 1.56 -3.45
N TRP A 71 11.76 1.24 -2.16
CA TRP A 71 12.25 2.11 -1.11
C TRP A 71 13.34 1.38 -0.33
N GLU A 72 14.52 1.96 -0.22
CA GLU A 72 15.66 1.32 0.45
C GLU A 72 16.17 2.15 1.61
N THR A 73 16.56 1.47 2.69
CA THR A 73 17.16 2.10 3.86
C THR A 73 18.27 1.23 4.46
N GLU A 74 19.11 1.89 5.24
CA GLU A 74 20.20 1.29 5.99
C GLU A 74 20.15 1.80 7.42
N THR A 75 20.20 0.89 8.39
CA THR A 75 20.13 1.24 9.81
C THR A 75 21.47 1.03 10.51
N THR A 76 21.58 1.59 11.72
CA THR A 76 22.70 1.41 12.65
C THR A 76 22.32 0.59 13.89
N THR A 77 21.04 0.25 14.05
CA THR A 77 20.52 -0.57 15.15
C THR A 77 19.67 -1.72 14.59
N GLY A 78 19.36 -2.70 15.44
CA GLY A 78 18.46 -3.81 15.11
C GLY A 78 16.97 -3.53 15.31
N ASP A 79 16.58 -2.29 15.66
CA ASP A 79 15.16 -1.96 15.87
C ASP A 79 14.41 -2.01 14.53
N ARG A 80 13.47 -2.95 14.43
CA ARG A 80 12.69 -3.25 13.23
C ARG A 80 11.30 -3.72 13.62
N PHE A 81 10.32 -3.36 12.80
CA PHE A 81 8.95 -3.84 12.92
C PHE A 81 8.73 -5.00 11.93
N PRO A 82 7.96 -6.03 12.30
CA PRO A 82 7.38 -6.28 13.62
C PRO A 82 8.37 -6.97 14.58
N VAL A 83 9.40 -7.63 14.04
CA VAL A 83 10.44 -8.31 14.80
C VAL A 83 11.79 -7.62 14.57
N SER A 84 12.49 -7.31 15.67
CA SER A 84 13.85 -6.76 15.66
C SER A 84 14.84 -7.68 14.97
N MET A 85 15.79 -7.10 14.24
CA MET A 85 16.93 -7.81 13.66
C MET A 85 18.01 -8.06 14.71
N SER A 86 18.88 -9.04 14.49
CA SER A 86 20.03 -9.30 15.37
C SER A 86 21.08 -8.17 15.41
N GLY A 87 21.07 -7.25 14.43
CA GLY A 87 22.00 -6.13 14.36
C GLY A 87 21.62 -5.09 13.31
N PRO A 88 22.54 -4.15 12.96
CA PRO A 88 22.34 -3.21 11.86
C PRO A 88 21.98 -3.93 10.56
N TYR A 89 21.04 -3.38 9.80
CA TYR A 89 20.47 -4.06 8.63
C TYR A 89 20.30 -3.14 7.43
N LYS A 90 20.16 -3.73 6.25
CA LYS A 90 19.61 -3.09 5.05
C LYS A 90 18.18 -3.58 4.86
N GLU A 91 17.31 -2.71 4.39
CA GLU A 91 15.92 -3.08 4.13
C GLU A 91 15.39 -2.45 2.85
N THR A 92 14.63 -3.25 2.12
CA THR A 92 13.89 -2.86 0.92
C THR A 92 12.41 -3.03 1.19
N LEU A 93 11.67 -1.93 1.12
CA LEU A 93 10.21 -1.89 1.08
C LEU A 93 9.78 -1.72 -0.38
N GLU A 94 8.95 -2.60 -0.88
CA GLU A 94 8.49 -2.61 -2.26
C GLU A 94 6.97 -2.60 -2.28
N VAL A 95 6.40 -1.59 -2.93
CA VAL A 95 4.95 -1.39 -3.08
C VAL A 95 4.63 -1.31 -4.56
N GLN A 96 3.86 -2.28 -5.06
CA GLN A 96 3.61 -2.50 -6.48
C GLN A 96 2.12 -2.61 -6.80
N ILE A 97 1.76 -2.27 -8.03
CA ILE A 97 0.42 -2.50 -8.56
C ILE A 97 0.23 -4.01 -8.78
N SER A 98 -0.93 -4.54 -8.40
CA SER A 98 -1.27 -5.95 -8.64
C SER A 98 -1.69 -6.18 -10.10
N ASP A 99 -1.24 -7.28 -10.71
CA ASP A 99 -1.56 -7.63 -12.12
C ASP A 99 -3.05 -7.94 -12.34
N VAL A 100 -3.75 -8.38 -11.29
CA VAL A 100 -5.20 -8.60 -11.32
C VAL A 100 -5.86 -7.56 -10.43
N PRO A 101 -6.31 -6.41 -10.97
CA PRO A 101 -7.11 -5.50 -10.18
C PRO A 101 -8.43 -6.19 -9.85
N SER A 102 -8.64 -6.55 -8.59
CA SER A 102 -9.93 -7.03 -8.10
C SER A 102 -11.03 -6.04 -8.44
N PHE A 103 -12.22 -6.53 -8.74
CA PHE A 103 -13.37 -5.65 -8.96
C PHE A 103 -13.65 -4.81 -7.70
N ASP A 104 -13.97 -3.53 -7.89
CA ASP A 104 -14.17 -2.50 -6.86
C ASP A 104 -12.92 -2.13 -6.03
N ARG A 105 -12.24 -3.09 -5.39
CA ARG A 105 -11.13 -2.85 -4.46
C ARG A 105 -9.85 -3.57 -4.85
N PRO A 106 -9.12 -3.08 -5.87
CA PRO A 106 -7.83 -3.64 -6.22
C PRO A 106 -6.81 -3.39 -5.10
N PRO A 107 -6.05 -4.42 -4.67
CA PRO A 107 -4.98 -4.24 -3.70
C PRO A 107 -3.69 -3.77 -4.37
N LEU A 108 -2.78 -3.18 -3.58
CA LEU A 108 -1.36 -3.09 -3.90
C LEU A 108 -0.63 -4.27 -3.26
N ASN A 109 0.34 -4.83 -3.99
CA ASN A 109 1.27 -5.79 -3.42
C ASN A 109 2.29 -5.03 -2.58
N ILE A 110 2.57 -5.52 -1.37
CA ILE A 110 3.59 -4.97 -0.50
C ILE A 110 4.53 -6.09 -0.04
N SER A 111 5.82 -5.83 -0.11
CA SER A 111 6.84 -6.72 0.44
C SER A 111 7.95 -5.96 1.13
N VAL A 112 8.50 -6.56 2.17
CA VAL A 112 9.64 -6.03 2.92
C VAL A 112 10.69 -7.11 3.05
N VAL A 113 11.92 -6.80 2.67
CA VAL A 113 13.08 -7.68 2.85
C VAL A 113 14.12 -6.93 3.67
N ALA A 114 14.47 -7.47 4.83
CA ALA A 114 15.56 -6.97 5.66
C ALA A 114 16.65 -8.02 5.81
N THR A 115 17.91 -7.59 5.74
CA THR A 115 19.08 -8.47 5.90
C THR A 115 20.13 -7.76 6.75
N THR A 116 20.70 -8.47 7.72
CA THR A 116 21.77 -7.90 8.55
C THR A 116 23.00 -7.56 7.73
N LYS A 117 23.74 -6.54 8.21
CA LYS A 117 25.04 -6.15 7.65
C LYS A 117 26.19 -6.98 8.18
N ASP A 118 25.96 -7.75 9.23
CA ASP A 118 26.97 -8.61 9.85
C ASP A 118 27.07 -9.95 9.11
N PRO A 119 28.18 -10.22 8.40
CA PRO A 119 28.36 -11.49 7.70
C PRO A 119 28.60 -12.67 8.64
N GLN A 120 28.96 -12.44 9.90
CA GLN A 120 29.21 -13.53 10.88
C GLN A 120 27.92 -14.04 11.52
N ASN A 121 26.86 -13.22 11.54
CA ASN A 121 25.55 -13.57 12.05
C ASN A 121 24.46 -13.18 11.03
N PRO A 122 24.32 -13.96 9.95
CA PRO A 122 23.35 -13.66 8.90
C PRO A 122 21.92 -13.88 9.42
N ASP A 123 21.13 -12.82 9.36
CA ASP A 123 19.72 -12.82 9.73
C ASP A 123 18.94 -12.09 8.64
N SER A 124 17.82 -12.68 8.21
CA SER A 124 17.01 -12.19 7.10
C SER A 124 15.52 -12.36 7.37
N HIS A 125 14.83 -11.23 7.42
CA HIS A 125 13.38 -11.17 7.56
C HIS A 125 12.75 -10.83 6.22
N ARG A 126 11.69 -11.57 5.88
CA ARG A 126 10.92 -11.39 4.65
C ARG A 126 9.45 -11.35 5.01
N GLU A 127 8.78 -10.33 4.50
CA GLU A 127 7.36 -10.09 4.69
C GLU A 127 6.72 -9.80 3.35
N PHE A 128 5.54 -10.35 3.12
CA PHE A 128 4.76 -10.11 1.91
C PHE A 128 3.28 -10.05 2.26
N GLY A 129 2.52 -9.33 1.45
CA GLY A 129 1.16 -9.01 1.79
C GLY A 129 0.48 -8.08 0.80
N PHE A 130 -0.63 -7.51 1.26
CA PHE A 130 -1.47 -6.63 0.45
C PHE A 130 -1.81 -5.37 1.22
N MET A 131 -1.94 -4.27 0.49
CA MET A 131 -2.42 -3.00 0.99
C MET A 131 -3.70 -2.62 0.26
N THR A 132 -4.74 -2.26 1.01
CA THR A 132 -6.06 -1.87 0.50
C THR A 132 -6.43 -0.48 0.96
N VAL A 133 -7.28 0.21 0.20
CA VAL A 133 -7.76 1.57 0.52
C VAL A 133 -9.27 1.65 0.34
N LYS A 134 -9.92 2.37 1.25
CA LYS A 134 -11.33 2.78 1.15
C LYS A 134 -11.37 4.31 1.25
N PRO A 135 -11.37 5.03 0.11
CA PRO A 135 -11.57 6.47 0.12
C PRO A 135 -12.93 6.82 0.73
N PHE A 136 -13.00 7.90 1.50
CA PHE A 136 -14.24 8.31 2.13
C PHE A 136 -15.25 8.73 1.07
N LEU A 137 -14.90 9.66 0.19
CA LEU A 137 -15.76 10.09 -0.93
C LEU A 137 -15.63 9.14 -2.13
N GLU A 138 -15.92 7.87 -1.92
CA GLU A 138 -15.99 6.89 -2.98
C GLU A 138 -17.33 6.94 -3.72
N ASP A 139 -17.24 6.88 -5.05
CA ASP A 139 -18.39 6.74 -5.94
C ASP A 139 -18.36 5.32 -6.51
N THR A 140 -18.57 4.31 -5.66
CA THR A 140 -18.55 2.89 -6.09
C THR A 140 -19.87 2.47 -6.74
N GLY A 141 -20.88 3.34 -6.76
CA GLY A 141 -22.25 3.01 -7.15
C GLY A 141 -23.07 2.35 -6.05
N PHE A 142 -22.48 2.05 -4.87
CA PHE A 142 -23.21 1.64 -3.69
C PHE A 142 -23.63 2.88 -2.90
N ALA A 143 -24.93 3.20 -2.88
CA ALA A 143 -25.45 4.31 -2.11
C ALA A 143 -25.39 4.00 -0.60
N GLU A 144 -24.45 4.65 0.12
CA GLU A 144 -24.48 4.72 1.58
C GLU A 144 -25.49 5.81 1.97
N PHE A 145 -26.71 5.43 2.38
CA PHE A 145 -27.81 6.37 2.66
C PHE A 145 -27.56 7.30 3.86
N ASP A 146 -26.73 6.88 4.82
CA ASP A 146 -26.43 7.61 6.06
C ASP A 146 -24.95 8.04 6.15
N LYS A 147 -24.34 8.35 5.01
CA LYS A 147 -22.92 8.75 4.97
C LYS A 147 -22.75 10.19 5.45
N PRO A 148 -21.84 10.47 6.41
CA PRO A 148 -21.58 11.83 6.83
C PRO A 148 -20.93 12.65 5.70
N ASP A 149 -21.05 13.98 5.75
CA ASP A 149 -20.43 14.87 4.73
C ASP A 149 -18.90 14.86 4.77
N LYS A 150 -18.33 14.38 5.89
CA LYS A 150 -16.89 14.34 6.14
C LYS A 150 -16.52 13.03 6.84
N GLY A 151 -15.38 12.49 6.45
CA GLY A 151 -14.77 11.34 7.07
C GLY A 151 -13.38 11.12 6.53
N ASP A 152 -12.71 10.14 7.11
CA ASP A 152 -11.31 9.84 6.85
C ASP A 152 -11.19 8.74 5.78
N ASP A 153 -10.21 8.87 4.88
CA ASP A 153 -9.84 7.81 3.96
C ASP A 153 -9.19 6.68 4.77
N LEU A 154 -9.67 5.45 4.61
CA LEU A 154 -9.20 4.29 5.36
C LEU A 154 -8.22 3.47 4.53
N VAL A 155 -7.28 2.84 5.22
CA VAL A 155 -6.24 2.02 4.59
C VAL A 155 -5.89 0.85 5.51
N ALA A 156 -5.59 -0.30 4.93
CA ALA A 156 -5.14 -1.47 5.66
C ALA A 156 -3.94 -2.14 5.00
N ILE A 157 -3.09 -2.76 5.81
CA ILE A 157 -1.98 -3.61 5.37
C ILE A 157 -2.09 -4.96 6.08
N GLU A 158 -2.12 -6.03 5.29
CA GLU A 158 -2.09 -7.41 5.76
C GLU A 158 -0.76 -8.02 5.36
N MET A 159 0.04 -8.48 6.34
CA MET A 159 1.37 -9.03 6.11
C MET A 159 1.54 -10.41 6.73
N THR A 160 2.26 -11.28 6.04
CA THR A 160 2.79 -12.54 6.58
C THR A 160 4.31 -12.52 6.52
N SER A 161 4.96 -13.01 7.58
CA SER A 161 6.42 -13.01 7.75
C SER A 161 7.01 -14.42 7.85
N ASN A 162 8.22 -14.59 7.32
CA ASN A 162 9.04 -15.78 7.58
C ASN A 162 9.47 -15.93 9.05
N THR A 163 9.29 -14.91 9.88
CA THR A 163 9.45 -14.97 11.35
C THR A 163 8.28 -15.70 12.04
N GLY A 164 7.29 -16.17 11.29
CA GLY A 164 6.11 -16.86 11.81
C GLY A 164 5.06 -15.90 12.37
N LEU A 165 5.11 -14.62 12.02
CA LEU A 165 4.13 -13.60 12.42
C LEU A 165 3.23 -13.19 11.24
N ILE A 166 1.95 -13.04 11.53
CA ILE A 166 0.93 -12.46 10.66
C ILE A 166 0.41 -11.21 11.36
N THR A 167 0.27 -10.10 10.63
CA THR A 167 -0.25 -8.83 11.15
C THR A 167 -1.29 -8.23 10.21
N ILE A 168 -2.33 -7.65 10.79
CA ILE A 168 -3.25 -6.74 10.07
C ILE A 168 -3.17 -5.39 10.77
N GLU A 169 -2.78 -4.40 9.98
CA GLU A 169 -2.68 -3.01 10.37
C GLU A 169 -3.80 -2.22 9.69
N GLU A 170 -4.59 -1.49 10.46
CA GLU A 170 -5.63 -0.61 9.92
C GLU A 170 -5.30 0.83 10.29
N GLY A 171 -5.69 1.75 9.42
CA GLY A 171 -5.24 3.11 9.53
C GLY A 171 -6.03 4.11 8.73
N ILE A 172 -5.58 5.34 8.84
CA ILE A 172 -6.17 6.51 8.20
C ILE A 172 -5.12 7.16 7.30
N LEU A 173 -5.52 7.46 6.06
CA LEU A 173 -4.77 8.22 5.08
C LEU A 173 -5.20 9.69 5.15
N LYS A 174 -4.25 10.60 5.39
CA LYS A 174 -4.46 12.06 5.36
C LYS A 174 -3.43 12.70 4.44
N GLY A 175 -3.85 12.98 3.21
CA GLY A 175 -2.96 13.54 2.18
C GLY A 175 -1.84 12.57 1.82
N THR A 176 -0.63 12.82 2.30
CA THR A 176 0.55 11.99 2.05
C THR A 176 1.14 11.38 3.32
N GLU A 177 0.30 11.22 4.33
CA GLU A 177 0.61 10.61 5.61
C GLU A 177 -0.37 9.48 5.91
N ILE A 178 0.14 8.33 6.35
CA ILE A 178 -0.66 7.18 6.76
C ILE A 178 -0.32 6.84 8.20
N ASN A 179 -1.37 6.70 9.02
CA ASN A 179 -1.26 6.28 10.41
C ASN A 179 -1.91 4.91 10.59
N PHE A 180 -1.10 3.90 10.87
CA PHE A 180 -1.51 2.52 11.12
C PHE A 180 -1.47 2.16 12.60
N GLU A 181 -2.40 1.29 12.99
CA GLU A 181 -2.44 0.59 14.26
C GLU A 181 -2.60 -0.92 14.00
N VAL A 182 -1.80 -1.75 14.68
CA VAL A 182 -1.94 -3.21 14.58
C VAL A 182 -3.25 -3.64 15.26
N ARG A 183 -4.23 -4.05 14.45
CA ARG A 183 -5.53 -4.56 14.92
C ARG A 183 -5.51 -6.06 15.18
N TYR A 184 -4.85 -6.80 14.30
CA TYR A 184 -4.72 -8.24 14.42
C TYR A 184 -3.27 -8.67 14.34
N LYS A 185 -2.93 -9.68 15.13
CA LYS A 185 -1.61 -10.32 15.10
C LYS A 185 -1.75 -11.78 15.50
N LYS A 186 -1.04 -12.65 14.80
CA LYS A 186 -0.94 -14.06 15.14
C LYS A 186 0.49 -14.53 14.95
N SER A 187 1.01 -15.23 15.95
CA SER A 187 2.34 -15.84 15.91
C SER A 187 2.20 -17.35 15.97
N PHE A 188 3.02 -18.03 15.17
CA PHE A 188 3.21 -19.47 15.25
C PHE A 188 3.74 -19.90 16.62
N PHE A 189 4.59 -19.09 17.25
CA PHE A 189 5.20 -19.37 18.56
C PHE A 189 4.31 -19.04 19.76
N GLY A 190 3.05 -18.64 19.52
CA GLY A 190 2.10 -18.25 20.55
C GLY A 190 2.08 -16.74 20.84
N SER A 191 1.00 -16.29 21.49
CA SER A 191 0.72 -14.86 21.72
C SER A 191 1.62 -14.20 22.76
N THR A 192 2.27 -14.98 23.62
CA THR A 192 3.16 -14.52 24.69
C THR A 192 4.64 -14.56 24.31
N HIS A 193 4.96 -14.96 23.07
CA HIS A 193 6.34 -15.03 22.63
C HIS A 193 6.97 -13.62 22.63
N PRO A 194 8.22 -13.42 23.12
CA PRO A 194 8.84 -12.10 23.30
C PRO A 194 8.89 -11.21 22.05
N THR A 195 8.93 -11.83 20.87
CA THR A 195 8.98 -11.14 19.58
C THR A 195 7.63 -10.62 19.10
N VAL A 196 6.53 -11.02 19.76
CA VAL A 196 5.18 -10.61 19.39
C VAL A 196 4.90 -9.24 20.00
N PRO A 197 4.61 -8.21 19.19
CA PRO A 197 4.26 -6.89 19.74
C PRO A 197 2.92 -6.99 20.46
N LYS A 198 2.82 -6.49 21.70
CA LYS A 198 1.53 -6.35 22.41
C LYS A 198 0.66 -5.28 21.75
N SER A 199 1.26 -4.15 21.38
CA SER A 199 0.63 -3.09 20.59
C SER A 199 1.69 -2.47 19.70
N ALA A 200 1.29 -1.93 18.54
CA ALA A 200 2.20 -1.18 17.70
C ALA A 200 1.44 -0.19 16.81
N THR A 201 2.10 0.93 16.53
CA THR A 201 1.66 1.93 15.57
C THR A 201 2.79 2.25 14.60
N ARG A 202 2.43 2.45 13.33
CA ARG A 202 3.35 2.84 12.26
C ARG A 202 2.81 4.07 11.57
N ASN A 203 3.67 5.05 11.36
CA ASN A 203 3.34 6.26 10.60
C ASN A 203 4.26 6.34 9.40
N PHE A 204 3.68 6.43 8.21
CA PHE A 204 4.41 6.68 6.97
C PHE A 204 4.11 8.07 6.47
N ARG A 205 5.14 8.82 6.11
CA ARG A 205 4.98 10.14 5.53
C ARG A 205 6.02 10.38 4.45
N ILE A 206 5.59 10.86 3.29
CA ILE A 206 6.53 11.35 2.28
C ILE A 206 7.04 12.74 2.67
N LEU A 207 8.36 12.91 2.69
CA LEU A 207 9.01 14.20 2.95
C LEU A 207 9.28 14.97 1.66
N ASN A 208 9.65 14.23 0.60
CA ASN A 208 9.77 14.70 -0.78
C ASN A 208 9.67 13.49 -1.72
N GLU A 209 9.67 13.70 -3.03
CA GLU A 209 9.43 12.66 -4.05
C GLU A 209 10.28 11.38 -3.90
N ASN A 210 11.46 11.49 -3.28
CA ASN A 210 12.43 10.41 -3.14
C ASN A 210 12.73 10.03 -1.68
N LEU A 211 12.02 10.59 -0.70
CA LEU A 211 12.30 10.38 0.72
C LEU A 211 11.01 10.06 1.49
N LEU A 212 10.90 8.80 1.92
CA LEU A 212 9.81 8.30 2.76
C LEU A 212 10.30 8.16 4.19
N GLU A 213 9.55 8.68 5.16
CA GLU A 213 9.82 8.51 6.59
C GLU A 213 8.85 7.49 7.18
N GLU A 214 9.37 6.54 7.96
CA GLU A 214 8.59 5.63 8.79
C GLU A 214 8.93 5.86 10.25
N ARG A 215 7.89 6.07 11.08
CA ARG A 215 7.98 6.11 12.53
C ARG A 215 7.24 4.93 13.11
N VAL A 216 7.88 4.22 14.03
CA VAL A 216 7.29 3.06 14.67
C VAL A 216 7.30 3.26 16.17
N VAL A 217 6.19 2.88 16.81
CA VAL A 217 6.11 2.68 18.25
C VAL A 217 5.63 1.26 18.50
N VAL A 218 6.37 0.49 19.30
CA VAL A 218 6.01 -0.88 19.68
C VAL A 218 6.04 -1.01 21.19
N GLU A 219 5.04 -1.66 21.76
CA GLU A 219 5.04 -2.18 23.13
C GLU A 219 5.12 -3.70 23.06
N ASN A 220 6.07 -4.32 23.76
CA ASN A 220 6.17 -5.77 23.83
C ASN A 220 5.27 -6.37 24.93
N VAL A 221 5.22 -7.69 25.01
CA VAL A 221 4.45 -8.42 26.04
C VAL A 221 4.87 -8.12 27.47
N PHE A 222 6.10 -7.62 27.68
CA PHE A 222 6.63 -7.22 28.98
C PHE A 222 6.36 -5.74 29.32
N GLY A 223 5.61 -5.02 28.48
CA GLY A 223 5.30 -3.60 28.69
C GLY A 223 6.43 -2.63 28.34
N GLN A 224 7.53 -3.12 27.74
CA GLN A 224 8.60 -2.25 27.28
C GLN A 224 8.17 -1.57 25.98
N ARG A 225 8.19 -0.24 26.00
CA ARG A 225 7.87 0.60 24.84
C ARG A 225 9.13 1.06 24.15
N ARG A 226 9.24 0.79 22.86
CA ARG A 226 10.31 1.27 21.98
C ARG A 226 9.73 2.17 20.90
N LYS A 227 10.53 3.16 20.49
CA LYS A 227 10.20 4.08 19.41
C LYS A 227 11.43 4.33 18.57
N TRP A 228 11.28 4.25 17.26
CA TRP A 228 12.33 4.59 16.32
C TRP A 228 11.76 5.22 15.05
N LEU A 229 12.66 5.76 14.25
CA LEU A 229 12.37 6.40 12.98
C LEU A 229 13.42 5.95 11.99
N LYS A 230 12.98 5.60 10.77
CA LYS A 230 13.88 5.34 9.64
C LYS A 230 13.39 6.06 8.41
N ARG A 231 14.31 6.33 7.49
CA ARG A 231 14.05 7.04 6.24
C ARG A 231 14.50 6.17 5.08
N TYR A 232 13.61 5.99 4.12
CA TYR A 232 13.89 5.27 2.89
C TYR A 232 14.14 6.23 1.75
N ARG A 233 15.06 5.86 0.87
CA ARG A 233 15.26 6.52 -0.42
C ARG A 233 14.53 5.72 -1.49
N LYS A 234 13.81 6.42 -2.37
CA LYS A 234 13.21 5.78 -3.54
C LYS A 234 14.34 5.36 -4.49
N THR A 235 14.36 4.09 -4.87
CA THR A 235 15.32 3.54 -5.85
C THR A 235 14.66 3.15 -7.17
N PHE A 236 13.33 3.02 -7.18
CA PHE A 236 12.56 2.75 -8.40
C PHE A 236 11.13 3.30 -8.27
N ASP A 237 10.62 3.98 -9.30
CA ASP A 237 9.27 4.49 -9.40
C ASP A 237 8.43 3.71 -10.42
N TYR A 238 7.54 2.82 -9.95
CA TYR A 238 6.66 2.02 -10.82
C TYR A 238 5.65 2.85 -11.63
N LEU A 239 5.56 4.16 -11.41
CA LEU A 239 4.68 5.04 -12.18
C LEU A 239 5.47 5.85 -13.22
N GLN A 240 6.82 5.83 -13.18
CA GLN A 240 7.66 6.60 -14.10
C GLN A 240 8.73 5.79 -14.83
N ASP A 241 9.36 4.85 -14.16
CA ASP A 241 10.56 4.17 -14.66
C ASP A 241 10.15 2.95 -15.50
N PHE A 242 9.74 3.20 -16.75
CA PHE A 242 9.46 2.17 -17.77
C PHE A 242 9.74 2.66 -19.18
#